data_AF-A0A3P7N4C4-F1
#
_entry.id   AF-A0A3P7N4C4-F1
#
_cell.length_a   1.000
_cell.length_b   1.000
_cell.length_c   1.000
_cell.angle_alpha   90.00
_cell.angle_beta   90.00
_cell.angle_gamma   90.00
#
_symmetry.space_group_name_H-M   'P 1'
#
loop_
_entity.id
_entity.type
_entity.pdbx_description
1 polymer ?
#
loop_
_entity_poly.entity_id
_entity_poly.type
_entity_poly.pdbx_seq_one_letter_code
_entity_poly.pdbx_strand_id
1 'polypeptide(L)' 'MRDLSLPSAPAKVFSYADDVTFLCRYHHIKWAARILWEFMLDVENSFTQRKLTISAAKSSVTGPERVQSSSSHHR' A
#
# COMPACT_ATOMS: atom_id res chain seq x y z
N MET A 1 -4.56 29.11 11.34
CA MET A 1 -4.93 27.91 10.57
C MET A 1 -3.90 26.84 10.89
N ARG A 2 -4.31 25.64 11.30
CA ARG A 2 -3.35 24.56 11.59
C ARG A 2 -2.94 23.95 10.25
N ASP A 3 -1.71 24.17 9.83
CA ASP A 3 -1.07 23.36 8.80
C ASP A 3 -0.96 21.94 9.34
N LEU A 4 -1.92 21.09 8.97
CA LEU A 4 -1.74 19.65 9.01
C LEU A 4 -0.77 19.31 7.90
N SER A 5 0.53 19.39 8.21
CA SER A 5 1.57 18.80 7.39
C SER A 5 1.32 17.29 7.39
N LEU A 6 0.52 16.82 6.43
CA LEU A 6 0.38 15.40 6.13
C LEU A 6 1.81 14.89 5.91
N PRO A 7 2.27 13.87 6.66
CA PRO A 7 3.55 13.27 6.36
C PRO A 7 3.48 12.80 4.91
N SER A 8 4.35 13.36 4.08
CA SER A 8 4.52 12.93 2.70
C SER A 8 5.02 11.47 2.73
N ALA A 9 4.08 10.53 2.80
CA ALA A 9 4.30 9.22 2.26
C ALA A 9 3.96 9.34 0.78
N PRO A 10 4.95 9.33 -0.15
CA PRO A 10 4.66 9.39 -1.57
C PRO A 10 4.12 8.02 -1.98
N ALA A 11 2.86 7.76 -1.65
CA ALA A 11 2.13 6.64 -2.19
C ALA A 11 1.97 6.90 -3.70
N LYS A 12 2.66 6.12 -4.53
CA LYS A 12 2.47 6.22 -5.98
C LYS A 12 1.25 5.40 -6.35
N VAL A 13 0.31 6.00 -7.07
CA VAL A 13 -0.90 5.33 -7.54
C VAL A 13 -0.72 4.94 -8.99
N PHE A 14 -1.04 3.69 -9.32
CA PHE A 14 -1.16 3.19 -10.68
C PHE A 14 -2.60 2.71 -10.88
N SER A 15 -3.23 3.11 -11.98
CA SER A 15 -4.58 2.65 -12.32
C SER A 15 -4.62 2.17 -13.76
N TYR A 16 -5.22 1.00 -13.99
CA TYR A 16 -5.43 0.42 -15.31
C TYR A 16 -6.76 -0.33 -15.32
N ALA A 17 -7.66 0.03 -16.24
CA ALA A 17 -9.02 -0.53 -16.28
C ALA A 17 -9.73 -0.45 -14.91
N ASP A 18 -10.17 -1.57 -14.34
CA ASP A 18 -10.78 -1.68 -13.01
C ASP A 18 -9.77 -1.90 -11.87
N ASP A 19 -8.47 -2.03 -12.18
CA ASP A 19 -7.42 -2.28 -11.19
C ASP A 19 -6.73 -0.98 -10.74
N VAL A 20 -6.54 -0.84 -9.42
CA VAL A 20 -5.81 0.26 -8.79
C VAL A 20 -4.76 -0.30 -7.83
N THR A 21 -3.51 0.16 -7.96
CA THR A 21 -2.38 -0.24 -7.13
C THR A 21 -1.80 0.97 -6.41
N PHE A 22 -1.61 0.85 -5.10
CA PHE A 22 -0.98 1.87 -4.24
C PHE A 22 0.39 1.38 -3.78
N LEU A 23 1.44 2.10 -4.16
CA LEU A 23 2.82 1.78 -3.79
C LEU A 23 3.30 2.74 -2.69
N CYS A 24 3.42 2.24 -1.46
CA CYS A 24 3.93 3.00 -0.34
C CYS A 24 5.37 2.63 0.00
N ARG A 25 6.22 3.62 0.27
CA ARG A 25 7.58 3.41 0.78
C ARG A 25 7.60 3.62 2.29
N TYR A 26 7.82 2.54 3.04
CA TYR A 26 7.97 2.60 4.50
C TYR A 26 9.27 1.94 4.93
N HIS A 27 10.01 2.61 5.81
CA HIS A 27 11.26 2.09 6.39
C HIS A 27 11.03 1.03 7.47
N HIS A 28 9.85 1.02 8.10
CA HIS A 28 9.50 0.09 9.17
C HIS A 28 8.30 -0.77 8.77
N ILE A 29 8.54 -2.03 8.41
CA ILE A 29 7.51 -2.99 7.97
C ILE A 29 6.37 -3.13 8.99
N LYS A 30 6.69 -3.11 10.31
CA LYS A 30 5.67 -3.18 11.37
C LYS A 30 4.69 -2.01 11.36
N TRP A 31 5.15 -0.83 10.95
CA TRP A 31 4.30 0.37 10.81
C TRP A 31 3.59 0.38 9.46
N ALA A 32 4.24 -0.14 8.42
CA ALA A 32 3.68 -0.26 7.08
C ALA A 32 2.36 -1.03 7.08
N ALA A 33 2.27 -2.16 7.80
CA ALA A 33 1.04 -2.95 7.85
C ALA A 33 -0.14 -2.18 8.47
N ARG A 34 0.08 -1.47 9.58
CA ARG A 34 -0.96 -0.68 10.24
C ARG A 34 -1.42 0.48 9.36
N ILE A 35 -0.48 1.18 8.75
CA ILE A 35 -0.79 2.33 7.89
C ILE A 35 -1.50 1.87 6.61
N LEU A 36 -1.10 0.74 6.01
CA LEU A 36 -1.79 0.16 4.86
C LEU A 36 -3.22 -0.27 5.21
N TRP A 37 -3.44 -0.80 6.41
CA TRP A 37 -4.79 -1.12 6.88
C TRP A 37 -5.67 0.13 7.03
N GLU A 38 -5.20 1.16 7.74
CA GLU A 38 -5.92 2.43 7.90
C GLU A 38 -6.20 3.08 6.53
N PHE A 39 -5.22 3.06 5.62
CA PHE A 39 -5.37 3.57 4.26
C PHE A 39 -6.38 2.77 3.43
N MET A 40 -6.42 1.44 3.54
CA MET A 40 -7.36 0.63 2.79
C MET A 40 -8.82 0.88 3.21
N LEU A 41 -9.05 1.15 4.50
CA LEU A 41 -10.37 1.56 4.98
C LEU A 41 -10.83 2.89 4.35
N ASP A 42 -9.94 3.87 4.24
CA ASP A 42 -10.25 5.15 3.60
C ASP A 42 -10.55 4.99 2.10
N VAL A 43 -9.81 4.11 1.42
CA VAL A 43 -10.06 3.76 0.02
C VAL A 43 -11.42 3.07 -0.11
N GLU A 44 -11.71 2.05 0.69
CA GLU A 44 -13.00 1.34 0.67
C GLU A 44 -14.19 2.29 0.88
N ASN A 45 -14.08 3.20 1.85
CA ASN A 45 -15.10 4.21 2.10
C ASN A 45 -15.29 5.14 0.88
N SER A 46 -14.20 5.58 0.25
CA SER A 46 -14.23 6.44 -0.94
C SER A 46 -14.89 5.75 -2.14
N PHE A 47 -14.63 4.47 -2.36
CA PHE A 47 -15.29 3.68 -3.41
C PHE A 47 -16.77 3.43 -3.08
N THR A 48 -17.09 3.13 -1.82
CA THR A 48 -18.48 2.94 -1.35
C THR A 48 -19.32 4.19 -1.55
N GLN A 49 -18.78 5.38 -1.25
CA GLN A 49 -19.45 6.66 -1.51
C GLN A 49 -19.78 6.89 -2.99
N ARG A 50 -18.97 6.31 -3.88
CA ARG A 50 -19.18 6.33 -5.34
C ARG A 50 -20.05 5.16 -5.84
N LYS A 51 -20.62 4.36 -4.93
CA LYS A 51 -21.40 3.16 -5.23
C LYS A 51 -20.60 2.09 -5.99
N LEU A 52 -19.29 2.06 -5.78
CA LEU A 52 -18.38 1.03 -6.30
C LEU A 52 -18.12 -0.02 -5.22
N THR A 53 -17.97 -1.27 -5.65
CA THR A 53 -17.64 -2.39 -4.75
C THR A 53 -16.23 -2.88 -5.04
N ILE A 54 -15.42 -3.00 -3.99
CA ILE A 54 -14.08 -3.59 -4.09
C ILE A 54 -14.19 -5.09 -3.87
N SER A 55 -13.54 -5.87 -4.74
CA SER A 55 -13.49 -7.32 -4.58
C SER A 55 -12.42 -7.71 -3.55
N ALA A 56 -12.84 -8.12 -2.36
CA ALA A 56 -11.94 -8.63 -1.32
C ALA A 56 -11.13 -9.86 -1.79
N ALA A 57 -11.67 -10.64 -2.74
CA ALA A 57 -10.98 -11.80 -3.32
C ALA A 57 -9.82 -11.42 -4.25
N LYS A 58 -9.83 -10.21 -4.82
CA LYS A 58 -8.75 -9.68 -5.67
C LYS A 58 -7.80 -8.75 -4.91
N SER A 59 -8.27 -8.10 -3.84
CA SER A 59 -7.47 -7.16 -3.05
C SER A 59 -6.36 -7.89 -2.28
N SER A 60 -5.13 -7.40 -2.37
CA SER A 60 -4.00 -7.97 -1.65
C SER A 60 -2.96 -6.91 -1.26
N VAL A 61 -2.21 -7.17 -0.20
CA VAL A 61 -1.09 -6.35 0.26
C VAL A 61 0.19 -7.17 0.11
N THR A 62 1.13 -6.68 -0.69
CA THR A 62 2.40 -7.36 -0.95
C THR A 62 3.56 -6.53 -0.42
N GLY A 63 4.46 -7.16 0.36
CA GLY A 63 5.70 -6.54 0.84
C GLY A 63 6.85 -6.65 -0.17
N PRO A 64 7.98 -5.95 0.05
CA PRO A 64 9.16 -6.15 -0.79
C PRO A 64 9.59 -7.63 -0.71
N GLU A 65 9.60 -8.30 -1.86
CA GLU A 65 10.16 -9.63 -2.00
C GLU A 65 11.62 -9.59 -1.55
N ARG A 66 11.97 -10.32 -0.48
CA ARG A 66 13.39 -10.59 -0.21
C ARG A 66 13.87 -11.46 -1.34
N VAL A 67 14.53 -10.88 -2.34
CA VAL A 67 15.45 -11.63 -3.18
C VAL A 67 16.54 -12.15 -2.24
N GLN A 68 16.46 -13.42 -1.86
CA GLN A 68 17.56 -14.09 -1.19
C GLN A 68 18.71 -14.16 -2.19
N SER A 69 19.58 -13.15 -2.16
CA SER A 69 20.91 -13.27 -2.77
C SER A 69 21.65 -14.36 -1.98
N SER A 70 21.59 -15.59 -2.48
CA SER A 70 22.45 -16.69 -2.06
C SER A 70 23.89 -16.30 -2.38
N SER A 71 24.54 -15.63 -1.44
CA SER A 71 26.00 -15.48 -1.43
C SER A 71 26.59 -16.83 -1.06
N SER A 72 27.01 -17.58 -2.07
CA SER A 72 27.80 -18.79 -1.93
C SER A 72 29.11 -18.46 -1.21
N HIS A 73 29.31 -19.10 -0.06
CA HIS A 73 30.60 -19.15 0.62
C HIS A 73 31.68 -19.62 -0.36
N HIS A 74 32.74 -18.83 -0.55
CA HIS A 74 34.02 -19.39 -0.94
C HIS A 74 35.05 -19.04 0.14
N ARG A 75 35.69 -20.12 0.61
CA ARG A 75 36.69 -20.23 1.67
C ARG A 75 37.76 -19.15 1.68
#